data_AF-A0A0D2PFY2-F1
#
_entry.id   AF-A0A0D2PFY2-F1
#
_cell.length_a   1.000
_cell.length_b   1.000
_cell.length_c   1.000
_cell.angle_alpha   90.00
_cell.angle_beta   90.00
_cell.angle_gamma   90.00
#
_symmetry.space_group_name_H-M   'P 1'
#
loop_
_entity.id
_entity.type
_entity.pdbx_description
1 polymer ?
#
loop_
_entity_poly.entity_id
_entity_poly.type
_entity_poly.pdbx_seq_one_letter_code
_entity_poly.pdbx_strand_id
1 'polypeptide(L)'
;MDYVALPTGDSVLEVLLKTNRPPTEQETATVLESILPINAKLEVVEARISDAIAHIEALKSQVEQAEIKLQHLRDEEAAILETLANHHRVFSSFRNLPEDVLREICVTYVEADMPTLSYRGIIPSPYILAQICSEMRHIALTTPVIWASMRVEIRSFEYDRHGFAQRVYSIMARRASEWFERAGGLALTVSIEDTSDSDIMASVQSSVPDPSNILFDTLLSYSTRWKEIQFDSFGDVISTPMIRIAALTADDLPLLQSVSIHLEGRIYDPRFCDSVFLTIPTLKHLMLETDGDQTLTVNWSVLTSVTLRGNTDCYGYSKRELARFLQQTKCLVSCDIHVDPLTASSEEHHSDKINLPFLKTLLVHEGKFATATSRAPSILDRITAPNLEVFHICDMFLDLSLADFFKRSPHIQKLSLPYLNKDQTLTGMMGLLRHCPSLTALSLHHCQWDTTGREPSNRDANSFLRAFVEEGDIGVICPCLQYFCFRGKCQFSLETLRLFLEGKQGEFAALNALLPWKRVDISIKGIKDEEIRQQILDLVSQKRAAGLDIDAFIEGESRRRDHHLYL
;
A
#
# COMPACT_ATOMS: atom_id res chain seq x y z
N MET A 1 5.28 -39.96 124.48
CA MET A 1 6.16 -40.88 123.75
C MET A 1 5.58 -41.03 122.37
N ASP A 2 6.25 -40.42 121.39
CA ASP A 2 5.88 -40.45 119.97
C ASP A 2 6.28 -41.77 119.30
N TYR A 3 5.56 -42.14 118.23
CA TYR A 3 6.01 -43.09 117.21
C TYR A 3 5.78 -42.49 115.82
N VAL A 4 6.82 -42.59 114.97
CA VAL A 4 6.98 -41.99 113.63
C VAL A 4 6.56 -42.98 112.52
N ALA A 5 6.04 -42.47 111.40
CA ALA A 5 5.61 -43.20 110.19
C ALA A 5 6.71 -43.34 109.11
N LEU A 6 6.62 -44.37 108.24
CA LEU A 6 7.58 -44.75 107.17
C LEU A 6 7.28 -44.08 105.79
N PRO A 7 8.29 -43.84 104.90
CA PRO A 7 8.14 -43.13 103.60
C PRO A 7 8.01 -44.02 102.32
N THR A 8 7.54 -43.44 101.21
CA THR A 8 7.21 -44.01 99.87
C THR A 8 8.39 -44.12 98.85
N GLY A 9 8.22 -44.91 97.76
CA GLY A 9 9.29 -45.32 96.81
C GLY A 9 10.11 -44.21 96.10
N ASP A 10 9.51 -43.09 95.67
CA ASP A 10 10.27 -41.94 95.14
C ASP A 10 11.10 -41.25 96.25
N SER A 11 10.57 -41.23 97.47
CA SER A 11 11.31 -40.78 98.65
C SER A 11 12.46 -41.72 98.99
N VAL A 12 12.37 -43.02 98.69
CA VAL A 12 13.45 -44.00 98.91
C VAL A 12 14.60 -43.76 97.93
N LEU A 13 14.30 -43.54 96.65
CA LEU A 13 15.32 -43.30 95.61
C LEU A 13 16.06 -41.97 95.85
N GLU A 14 15.36 -40.91 96.23
CA GLU A 14 15.99 -39.64 96.62
C GLU A 14 16.85 -39.77 97.88
N VAL A 15 16.41 -40.53 98.88
CA VAL A 15 17.16 -40.74 100.12
C VAL A 15 18.42 -41.56 99.85
N LEU A 16 18.35 -42.59 99.02
CA LEU A 16 19.51 -43.41 98.64
C LEU A 16 20.55 -42.58 97.87
N LEU A 17 20.12 -41.73 96.93
CA LEU A 17 21.01 -40.85 96.16
C LEU A 17 21.67 -39.76 97.03
N LYS A 18 21.01 -39.28 98.09
CA LYS A 18 21.55 -38.26 99.01
C LYS A 18 22.45 -38.81 100.10
N THR A 19 22.23 -40.05 100.54
CA THR A 19 22.94 -40.64 101.70
C THR A 19 24.09 -41.57 101.31
N ASN A 20 24.17 -41.98 100.05
CA ASN A 20 25.22 -42.84 99.50
C ASN A 20 25.41 -44.17 100.28
N ARG A 21 24.37 -44.62 100.99
CA ARG A 21 24.35 -45.92 101.69
C ARG A 21 23.91 -47.02 100.73
N PRO A 22 24.42 -48.26 100.86
CA PRO A 22 23.94 -49.37 100.06
C PRO A 22 22.43 -49.60 100.32
N PRO A 23 21.61 -49.80 99.27
CA PRO A 23 20.18 -50.06 99.42
C PRO A 23 19.94 -51.40 100.12
N THR A 24 18.90 -51.46 100.95
CA THR A 24 18.40 -52.71 101.52
C THR A 24 17.58 -53.52 100.50
N GLU A 25 17.44 -54.83 100.71
CA GLU A 25 16.73 -55.73 99.77
C GLU A 25 15.29 -55.27 99.49
N GLN A 26 14.61 -54.72 100.50
CA GLN A 26 13.25 -54.21 100.34
C GLN A 26 13.21 -52.93 99.49
N GLU A 27 14.21 -52.05 99.63
CA GLU A 27 14.35 -50.87 98.78
C GLU A 27 14.70 -51.27 97.33
N THR A 28 15.50 -52.33 97.13
CA THR A 28 15.78 -52.84 95.77
C THR A 28 14.54 -53.45 95.10
N ALA A 29 13.68 -54.14 95.85
CA ALA A 29 12.43 -54.69 95.32
C ALA A 29 11.45 -53.58 94.90
N THR A 30 11.31 -52.53 95.72
CA THR A 30 10.47 -51.36 95.39
C THR A 30 10.99 -50.61 94.16
N VAL A 31 12.31 -50.47 94.01
CA VAL A 31 12.92 -49.87 92.82
C VAL A 31 12.66 -50.73 91.58
N LEU A 32 12.83 -52.06 91.66
CA LEU A 32 12.55 -52.97 90.54
C LEU A 32 11.07 -52.93 90.10
N GLU A 33 10.14 -52.91 91.06
CA GLU A 33 8.71 -52.83 90.78
C GLU A 33 8.34 -51.49 90.13
N SER A 34 9.01 -50.40 90.51
CA SER A 34 8.84 -49.08 89.88
C SER A 34 9.43 -49.00 88.45
N ILE A 35 10.41 -49.85 88.11
CA ILE A 35 11.09 -49.87 86.80
C ILE A 35 10.36 -50.76 85.77
N LEU A 36 9.63 -51.79 86.20
CA LEU A 36 8.86 -52.67 85.30
C LEU A 36 7.94 -51.92 84.30
N PRO A 37 7.10 -50.96 84.71
CA PRO A 37 6.26 -50.20 83.76
C PRO A 37 7.08 -49.27 82.86
N ILE A 38 8.30 -48.89 83.25
CA ILE A 38 9.22 -48.11 82.42
C ILE A 38 9.83 -48.99 81.33
N ASN A 39 10.24 -50.23 81.66
CA ASN A 39 10.77 -51.17 80.68
C ASN A 39 9.71 -51.57 79.63
N ALA A 40 8.46 -51.83 80.05
CA ALA A 40 7.37 -52.10 79.11
C ALA A 40 7.09 -50.91 78.16
N LYS A 41 7.21 -49.67 78.65
CA LYS A 41 7.13 -48.48 77.80
C LYS A 41 8.33 -48.37 76.85
N LEU A 42 9.51 -48.78 77.28
CA LEU A 42 10.74 -48.74 76.50
C LEU A 42 10.66 -49.74 75.32
N GLU A 43 10.18 -50.96 75.54
CA GLU A 43 9.95 -51.94 74.47
C GLU A 43 8.94 -51.43 73.42
N VAL A 44 7.86 -50.76 73.85
CA VAL A 44 6.89 -50.14 72.93
C VAL A 44 7.53 -49.02 72.10
N VAL A 45 8.43 -48.24 72.70
CA VAL A 45 9.17 -47.18 72.00
C VAL A 45 10.16 -47.79 71.00
N GLU A 46 10.89 -48.84 71.38
CA GLU A 46 11.82 -49.54 70.49
C GLU A 46 11.13 -50.16 69.27
N ALA A 47 9.95 -50.77 69.46
CA ALA A 47 9.14 -51.28 68.35
C ALA A 47 8.71 -50.16 67.41
N ARG A 48 8.26 -49.01 67.95
CA ARG A 48 7.88 -47.84 67.14
C ARG A 48 9.06 -47.22 66.39
N ILE A 49 10.25 -47.21 66.99
CA ILE A 49 11.49 -46.76 66.33
C ILE A 49 11.83 -47.69 65.17
N SER A 50 11.72 -49.00 65.37
CA SER A 50 11.99 -50.01 64.34
C SER A 50 11.02 -49.87 63.15
N ASP A 51 9.72 -49.71 63.43
CA ASP A 51 8.71 -49.45 62.40
C ASP A 51 8.98 -48.13 61.64
N ALA A 52 9.38 -47.07 62.35
CA ALA A 52 9.72 -45.79 61.73
C ALA A 52 10.97 -45.90 60.83
N ILE A 53 11.98 -46.68 61.23
CA ILE A 53 13.18 -46.93 60.41
C ILE A 53 12.78 -47.67 59.12
N ALA A 54 12.00 -48.76 59.22
CA ALA A 54 11.53 -49.51 58.06
C ALA A 54 10.70 -48.63 57.11
N HIS A 55 9.86 -47.74 57.66
CA HIS A 55 9.09 -46.80 56.84
C HIS A 55 9.98 -45.76 56.13
N ILE A 56 11.01 -45.25 56.80
CA ILE A 56 11.98 -44.33 56.19
C ILE A 56 12.76 -45.01 55.06
N GLU A 57 13.17 -46.27 55.24
CA GLU A 57 13.86 -47.03 54.19
C GLU A 57 12.95 -47.27 52.98
N ALA A 58 11.69 -47.62 53.20
CA ALA A 58 10.70 -47.76 52.14
C ALA A 58 10.46 -46.43 51.39
N LEU A 59 10.37 -45.30 52.11
CA LEU A 59 10.25 -43.98 51.50
C LEU A 59 11.49 -43.59 50.70
N LYS A 60 12.69 -43.87 51.21
CA LYS A 60 13.95 -43.61 50.49
C LYS A 60 14.01 -44.37 49.16
N SER A 61 13.60 -45.65 49.16
CA SER A 61 13.54 -46.44 47.93
C SER A 61 12.52 -45.88 46.93
N GLN A 62 11.36 -45.39 47.39
CA GLN A 62 10.39 -44.73 46.52
C GLN A 62 10.90 -43.42 45.94
N VAL A 63 11.64 -42.62 46.72
CA VAL A 63 12.27 -41.38 46.24
C VAL A 63 13.29 -41.71 45.14
N GLU A 64 14.16 -42.69 45.36
CA GLU A 64 15.16 -43.11 44.37
C GLU A 64 14.51 -43.59 43.07
N GLN A 65 13.45 -44.40 43.15
CA GLN A 65 12.69 -44.83 41.96
C GLN A 65 12.03 -43.66 41.22
N ALA A 66 11.49 -42.68 41.96
CA ALA A 66 10.90 -41.49 41.38
C ALA A 66 11.94 -40.60 40.69
N GLU A 67 13.13 -40.47 41.27
CA GLU A 67 14.25 -39.71 40.70
C GLU A 67 14.77 -40.35 39.40
N ILE A 68 14.91 -41.68 39.36
CA ILE A 68 15.29 -42.40 38.14
C ILE A 68 14.26 -42.17 37.03
N LYS A 69 12.97 -42.27 37.37
CA LYS A 69 11.88 -42.05 36.40
C LYS A 69 11.85 -40.61 35.90
N LEU A 70 12.08 -39.64 36.78
CA LEU A 70 12.17 -38.23 36.41
C LEU A 70 13.34 -37.98 35.46
N GLN A 71 14.50 -38.58 35.73
CA GLN A 71 15.67 -38.44 34.87
C GLN A 71 15.41 -39.03 33.47
N HIS A 72 14.82 -40.22 33.40
CA HIS A 72 14.44 -40.83 32.11
C HIS A 72 13.49 -39.95 31.30
N LEU A 73 12.47 -39.37 31.94
CA LEU A 73 11.54 -38.47 31.27
C LEU A 73 12.20 -37.19 30.77
N ARG A 74 13.19 -36.65 31.52
CA ARG A 74 13.99 -35.49 31.08
C ARG A 74 14.88 -35.82 29.89
N ASP A 75 15.47 -37.01 29.87
CA ASP A 75 16.31 -37.46 28.75
C ASP A 75 15.45 -37.67 27.49
N GLU A 76 14.24 -38.24 27.63
CA GLU A 76 13.26 -38.33 26.53
C GLU A 76 12.80 -36.95 26.03
N GLU A 77 12.48 -36.03 26.94
CA GLU A 77 12.12 -34.65 26.60
C GLU A 77 13.24 -33.97 25.79
N ALA A 78 14.50 -34.11 26.22
CA ALA A 78 15.65 -33.56 25.52
C ALA A 78 15.82 -34.16 24.12
N ALA A 79 15.65 -35.47 23.96
CA ALA A 79 15.76 -36.16 22.68
C ALA A 79 14.65 -35.73 21.69
N ILE A 80 13.41 -35.55 22.19
CA ILE A 80 12.29 -35.05 21.39
C ILE A 80 12.53 -33.62 20.94
N LEU A 81 13.02 -32.75 21.83
CA LEU A 81 13.34 -31.35 21.51
C LEU A 81 14.46 -31.24 20.46
N GLU A 82 15.50 -32.08 20.57
CA GLU A 82 16.58 -32.14 19.58
C GLU A 82 16.06 -32.59 18.21
N THR A 83 15.20 -33.61 18.19
CA THR A 83 14.58 -34.12 16.97
C THR A 83 13.71 -33.04 16.31
N LEU A 84 12.88 -32.33 17.07
CA LEU A 84 12.07 -31.21 16.56
C LEU A 84 12.95 -30.09 15.98
N ALA A 85 14.03 -29.71 16.66
CA ALA A 85 14.94 -28.68 16.17
C ALA A 85 15.57 -29.08 14.82
N ASN A 86 15.93 -30.36 14.64
CA ASN A 86 16.46 -30.87 13.38
C ASN A 86 15.41 -30.86 12.26
N HIS A 87 14.17 -31.27 12.53
CA HIS A 87 13.09 -31.19 11.55
C HIS A 87 12.78 -29.73 11.17
N HIS A 88 12.71 -28.80 12.13
CA HIS A 88 12.52 -27.38 11.87
C HIS A 88 13.62 -26.76 10.99
N ARG A 89 14.88 -27.22 11.11
CA ARG A 89 15.97 -26.80 10.23
C ARG A 89 15.75 -27.22 8.78
N VAL A 90 15.29 -28.46 8.56
CA VAL A 90 15.02 -28.99 7.21
C VAL A 90 13.80 -28.31 6.57
N PHE A 91 12.78 -27.98 7.36
CA PHE A 91 11.56 -27.32 6.86
C PHE A 91 11.64 -25.79 6.80
N SER A 92 12.74 -25.18 7.26
CA SER A 92 12.93 -23.74 7.14
C SER A 92 13.43 -23.41 5.73
N SER A 93 12.52 -23.46 4.76
CA SER A 93 12.76 -23.06 3.36
C SER A 93 13.47 -21.71 3.24
N PHE A 94 13.19 -20.77 4.17
CA PHE A 94 13.83 -19.46 4.24
C PHE A 94 15.33 -19.48 4.57
N ARG A 95 15.83 -20.48 5.32
CA ARG A 95 17.26 -20.61 5.69
C ARG A 95 18.10 -21.29 4.62
N ASN A 96 17.47 -21.90 3.63
CA ASN A 96 18.15 -22.56 2.51
C ASN A 96 18.24 -21.65 1.28
N LEU A 97 17.67 -20.44 1.34
CA LEU A 97 17.76 -19.49 0.24
C LEU A 97 19.13 -18.81 0.24
N PRO A 98 19.74 -18.65 -0.94
CA PRO A 98 20.92 -17.81 -1.10
C PRO A 98 20.68 -16.37 -0.60
N GLU A 99 21.73 -15.73 -0.08
CA GLU A 99 21.64 -14.37 0.49
C GLU A 99 21.15 -13.33 -0.53
N ASP A 100 21.57 -13.45 -1.79
CA ASP A 100 21.15 -12.59 -2.90
C ASP A 100 19.65 -12.70 -3.16
N VAL A 101 19.09 -13.91 -3.11
CA VAL A 101 17.64 -14.13 -3.24
C VAL A 101 16.88 -13.52 -2.06
N LEU A 102 17.38 -13.70 -0.83
CA LEU A 102 16.78 -13.09 0.36
C LEU A 102 16.84 -11.55 0.29
N ARG A 103 17.94 -10.99 -0.23
CA ARG A 103 18.10 -9.56 -0.44
C ARG A 103 17.07 -9.05 -1.43
N GLU A 104 16.90 -9.71 -2.55
CA GLU A 104 15.89 -9.35 -3.56
C GLU A 104 14.46 -9.40 -2.99
N ILE A 105 14.15 -10.40 -2.18
CA ILE A 105 12.87 -10.50 -1.46
C ILE A 105 12.68 -9.30 -0.52
N CYS A 106 13.71 -8.91 0.23
CA CYS A 106 13.66 -7.74 1.11
C CYS A 106 13.40 -6.45 0.32
N VAL A 107 14.08 -6.28 -0.80
CA VAL A 107 13.91 -5.11 -1.68
C VAL A 107 12.50 -5.06 -2.23
N THR A 108 12.03 -6.15 -2.85
CA THR A 108 10.67 -6.23 -3.41
C THR A 108 9.59 -5.99 -2.34
N TYR A 109 9.78 -6.52 -1.13
CA TYR A 109 8.84 -6.32 -0.02
C TYR A 109 8.75 -4.85 0.42
N VAL A 110 9.89 -4.14 0.44
CA VAL A 110 9.95 -2.73 0.84
C VAL A 110 9.52 -1.79 -0.29
N GLU A 111 9.80 -2.13 -1.54
CA GLU A 111 9.35 -1.34 -2.71
C GLU A 111 7.83 -1.40 -2.91
N ALA A 112 7.18 -2.49 -2.49
CA ALA A 112 5.73 -2.63 -2.58
C ALA A 112 4.96 -1.65 -1.67
N ASP A 113 5.57 -1.21 -0.57
CA ASP A 113 4.96 -0.26 0.38
C ASP A 113 6.05 0.60 1.04
N MET A 114 6.05 1.89 0.72
CA MET A 114 7.05 2.83 1.21
C MET A 114 7.00 2.88 2.75
N PRO A 115 8.11 2.61 3.45
CA PRO A 115 8.08 2.50 4.90
C PRO A 115 7.75 3.82 5.59
N THR A 116 6.75 3.82 6.48
CA THR A 116 6.33 5.02 7.22
C THR A 116 7.00 5.14 8.59
N LEU A 117 7.78 6.20 8.78
CA LEU A 117 8.29 6.63 10.07
C LEU A 117 7.23 7.45 10.81
N SER A 118 6.72 6.89 11.90
CA SER A 118 5.83 7.58 12.82
C SER A 118 6.11 7.22 14.28
N TYR A 119 5.59 8.01 15.21
CA TYR A 119 5.83 7.80 16.65
C TYR A 119 5.01 6.67 17.25
N ARG A 120 3.73 6.53 16.87
CA ARG A 120 2.79 5.51 17.38
C ARG A 120 2.28 4.55 16.30
N GLY A 121 2.78 4.63 15.07
CA GLY A 121 2.34 3.74 14.01
C GLY A 121 3.05 2.40 14.02
N ILE A 122 2.85 1.69 12.91
CA ILE A 122 3.39 0.35 12.67
C ILE A 122 4.91 0.43 12.58
N ILE A 123 5.60 -0.61 13.06
CA ILE A 123 7.04 -0.72 12.91
C ILE A 123 7.36 -0.74 11.40
N PRO A 124 8.23 0.13 10.88
CA PRO A 124 8.52 0.18 9.45
C PRO A 124 9.11 -1.14 8.94
N SER A 125 8.81 -1.50 7.68
CA SER A 125 9.16 -2.80 7.10
C SER A 125 10.66 -3.17 7.20
N PRO A 126 11.66 -2.29 6.97
CA PRO A 126 13.07 -2.62 7.18
C PRO A 126 13.40 -3.04 8.61
N TYR A 127 12.76 -2.42 9.61
CA TYR A 127 12.93 -2.80 11.01
C TYR A 127 12.25 -4.13 11.34
N ILE A 128 11.09 -4.43 10.74
CA ILE A 128 10.44 -5.75 10.87
C ILE A 128 11.38 -6.83 10.36
N LEU A 129 11.93 -6.65 9.14
CA LEU A 129 12.89 -7.60 8.55
C LEU A 129 14.08 -7.83 9.50
N ALA A 130 14.60 -6.77 10.11
CA ALA A 130 15.70 -6.83 11.05
C ALA A 130 15.37 -7.52 12.40
N GLN A 131 14.10 -7.82 12.68
CA GLN A 131 13.65 -8.47 13.91
C GLN A 131 13.38 -9.98 13.74
N ILE A 132 13.31 -10.50 12.51
CA ILE A 132 12.93 -11.90 12.23
C ILE A 132 13.96 -12.91 12.76
N CYS A 133 15.21 -12.80 12.31
CA CYS A 133 16.32 -13.66 12.74
C CYS A 133 17.65 -12.93 12.59
N SER A 134 18.76 -13.53 13.06
CA SER A 134 20.10 -12.93 12.95
C SER A 134 20.55 -12.72 11.51
N GLU A 135 20.22 -13.65 10.63
CA GLU A 135 20.57 -13.61 9.20
C GLU A 135 19.78 -12.51 8.47
N MET A 136 18.46 -12.47 8.64
CA MET A 136 17.61 -11.38 8.11
C MET A 136 18.00 -10.02 8.66
N ARG A 137 18.43 -9.95 9.92
CA ARG A 137 18.99 -8.72 10.50
C ARG A 137 20.26 -8.29 9.79
N HIS A 138 21.17 -9.22 9.53
CA HIS A 138 22.38 -8.89 8.78
C HIS A 138 22.01 -8.36 7.40
N ILE A 139 21.19 -9.09 6.64
CA ILE A 139 20.76 -8.71 5.29
C ILE A 139 20.06 -7.35 5.28
N ALA A 140 19.08 -7.13 6.15
CA ALA A 140 18.35 -5.88 6.22
C ALA A 140 19.28 -4.69 6.53
N LEU A 141 20.23 -4.86 7.47
CA LEU A 141 21.16 -3.80 7.83
C LEU A 141 22.27 -3.55 6.80
N THR A 142 22.64 -4.55 5.99
CA THR A 142 23.68 -4.44 4.95
C THR A 142 23.14 -4.22 3.55
N THR A 143 21.84 -3.93 3.41
CA THR A 143 21.18 -3.66 2.12
C THR A 143 20.71 -2.20 2.09
N PRO A 144 21.55 -1.24 1.64
CA PRO A 144 21.22 0.19 1.75
C PRO A 144 19.95 0.62 1.01
N VAL A 145 19.60 -0.05 -0.09
CA VAL A 145 18.47 0.33 -0.94
C VAL A 145 17.12 0.27 -0.21
N ILE A 146 16.94 -0.64 0.76
CA ILE A 146 15.69 -0.70 1.55
C ILE A 146 15.54 0.47 2.54
N TRP A 147 16.60 1.25 2.73
CA TRP A 147 16.63 2.45 3.57
C TRP A 147 16.61 3.74 2.73
N ALA A 148 16.64 3.66 1.40
CA ALA A 148 16.72 4.83 0.52
C ALA A 148 15.39 5.60 0.39
N SER A 149 14.28 4.99 0.81
CA SER A 149 12.95 5.59 0.77
C SER A 149 12.33 5.64 2.17
N MET A 150 11.63 6.73 2.49
CA MET A 150 10.93 6.89 3.76
C MET A 150 9.74 7.83 3.60
N ARG A 151 8.58 7.41 4.13
CA ARG A 151 7.46 8.30 4.42
C ARG A 151 7.56 8.80 5.86
N VAL A 152 7.34 10.07 6.09
CA VAL A 152 7.40 10.70 7.41
C VAL A 152 6.05 11.31 7.72
N GLU A 153 5.47 10.88 8.84
CA GLU A 153 4.16 11.34 9.26
C GLU A 153 4.28 12.42 10.34
N ILE A 154 3.72 13.60 10.06
CA ILE A 154 3.76 14.78 10.91
C ILE A 154 2.37 15.03 11.45
N ARG A 155 2.28 15.14 12.78
CA ARG A 155 1.01 15.27 13.51
C ARG A 155 1.07 16.40 14.52
N SER A 156 -0.07 17.05 14.72
CA SER A 156 -0.27 17.92 15.89
C SER A 156 -0.42 17.07 17.17
N PHE A 157 0.20 17.53 18.26
CA PHE A 157 0.16 16.88 19.58
C PHE A 157 -0.43 17.82 20.66
N GLU A 158 -1.38 18.68 20.26
CA GLU A 158 -1.90 19.81 21.06
C GLU A 158 -2.50 19.47 22.42
N TYR A 159 -2.97 18.23 22.63
CA TYR A 159 -3.56 17.82 23.91
C TYR A 159 -2.54 17.28 24.93
N ASP A 160 -1.28 17.13 24.56
CA ASP A 160 -0.27 16.50 25.42
C ASP A 160 0.64 17.52 26.14
N ARG A 161 1.04 17.15 27.36
CA ARG A 161 1.80 17.98 28.32
C ARG A 161 2.97 18.75 27.67
N HIS A 162 3.27 19.93 28.19
CA HIS A 162 4.40 20.78 27.75
C HIS A 162 5.67 19.94 27.52
N GLY A 163 6.22 19.96 26.31
CA GLY A 163 7.45 19.26 25.91
C GLY A 163 7.28 17.82 25.39
N PHE A 164 6.08 17.25 25.37
CA PHE A 164 5.85 15.92 24.79
C PHE A 164 6.15 15.88 23.28
N ALA A 165 5.56 16.80 22.52
CA ALA A 165 5.79 16.93 21.08
C ALA A 165 7.29 17.03 20.74
N GLN A 166 8.03 17.84 21.50
CA GLN A 166 9.47 17.99 21.33
C GLN A 166 10.22 16.66 21.50
N ARG A 167 9.88 15.86 22.52
CA ARG A 167 10.48 14.53 22.72
C ARG A 167 10.14 13.57 21.59
N VAL A 168 8.89 13.59 21.12
CA VAL A 168 8.42 12.77 20.01
C VAL A 168 9.21 13.08 18.75
N TYR A 169 9.28 14.34 18.34
CA TYR A 169 10.05 14.77 17.17
C TYR A 169 11.55 14.52 17.33
N SER A 170 12.11 14.61 18.54
CA SER A 170 13.52 14.24 18.80
C SER A 170 13.78 12.74 18.59
N ILE A 171 12.84 11.88 18.98
CA ILE A 171 12.95 10.42 18.76
C ILE A 171 12.84 10.12 17.26
N MET A 172 11.89 10.75 16.56
CA MET A 172 11.73 10.57 15.12
C MET A 172 12.94 11.09 14.35
N ALA A 173 13.48 12.25 14.72
CA ALA A 173 14.72 12.80 14.15
C ALA A 173 15.88 11.81 14.27
N ARG A 174 16.12 11.25 15.46
CA ARG A 174 17.17 10.24 15.65
C ARG A 174 16.94 9.02 14.75
N ARG A 175 15.71 8.53 14.66
CA ARG A 175 15.37 7.38 13.80
C ARG A 175 15.58 7.69 12.32
N ALA A 176 15.17 8.88 11.86
CA ALA A 176 15.37 9.33 10.48
C ALA A 176 16.87 9.45 10.13
N SER A 177 17.68 9.96 11.06
CA SER A 177 19.14 10.01 10.88
C SER A 177 19.73 8.60 10.74
N GLU A 178 19.44 7.70 11.69
CA GLU A 178 19.89 6.31 11.59
C GLU A 178 19.40 5.60 10.32
N TRP A 179 18.22 5.97 9.83
CA TRP A 179 17.65 5.44 8.59
C TRP A 179 18.50 5.84 7.38
N PHE A 180 18.75 7.14 7.20
CA PHE A 180 19.49 7.64 6.04
C PHE A 180 21.00 7.37 6.09
N GLU A 181 21.56 7.16 7.29
CA GLU A 181 22.91 6.62 7.45
C GLU A 181 23.01 5.18 6.90
N ARG A 182 21.99 4.34 7.13
CA ARG A 182 21.95 2.98 6.56
C ARG A 182 21.77 2.98 5.04
N ALA A 183 21.12 4.02 4.49
CA ALA A 183 21.02 4.21 3.04
C ALA A 183 22.38 4.55 2.38
N GLY A 184 23.42 4.86 3.17
CA GLY A 184 24.77 5.13 2.66
C GLY A 184 24.81 6.35 1.75
N GLY A 185 25.40 6.22 0.56
CA GLY A 185 25.48 7.29 -0.43
C GLY A 185 24.34 7.32 -1.46
N LEU A 186 23.29 6.51 -1.27
CA LEU A 186 22.19 6.43 -2.23
C LEU A 186 21.38 7.72 -2.30
N ALA A 187 20.82 7.97 -3.48
CA ALA A 187 19.84 9.03 -3.67
C ALA A 187 18.54 8.65 -2.94
N LEU A 188 17.89 9.65 -2.34
CA LEU A 188 16.79 9.44 -1.40
C LEU A 188 15.44 9.83 -1.99
N THR A 189 14.42 9.05 -1.63
CA THR A 189 13.01 9.39 -1.85
C THR A 189 12.36 9.68 -0.51
N VAL A 190 11.81 10.89 -0.36
CA VAL A 190 11.23 11.36 0.90
C VAL A 190 9.77 11.73 0.68
N SER A 191 8.86 11.04 1.34
CA SER A 191 7.44 11.39 1.40
C SER A 191 7.15 12.01 2.76
N ILE A 192 6.43 13.13 2.78
CA ILE A 192 6.07 13.86 4.00
C ILE A 192 4.56 14.00 3.99
N GLU A 193 3.93 13.41 5.00
CA GLU A 193 2.49 13.44 5.21
C GLU A 193 2.20 14.35 6.41
N ASP A 194 1.55 15.47 6.16
CA ASP A 194 1.20 16.48 7.15
C ASP A 194 -0.29 16.43 7.46
N THR A 195 -0.62 15.73 8.55
CA THR A 195 -1.98 15.62 9.09
C THR A 195 -2.18 16.56 10.28
N SER A 196 -1.42 17.65 10.35
CA SER A 196 -1.57 18.63 11.43
C SER A 196 -2.94 19.28 11.32
N ASP A 197 -3.83 18.96 12.25
CA ASP A 197 -5.20 19.49 12.27
C ASP A 197 -5.18 21.02 12.42
N SER A 198 -6.03 21.68 11.63
CA SER A 198 -6.15 23.13 11.53
C SER A 198 -7.05 23.74 12.61
N ASP A 199 -7.62 22.92 13.50
CA ASP A 199 -8.32 23.40 14.67
C ASP A 199 -7.30 24.02 15.65
N ILE A 200 -6.89 25.26 15.36
CA ILE A 200 -6.75 26.39 16.28
C ILE A 200 -5.94 27.50 15.61
N MET A 201 -6.57 28.67 15.47
CA MET A 201 -6.01 29.96 15.03
C MET A 201 -4.82 30.49 15.88
N ALA A 202 -4.09 29.67 16.65
CA ALA A 202 -3.13 30.13 17.65
C ALA A 202 -1.65 30.05 17.22
N SER A 203 -1.26 29.29 16.20
CA SER A 203 0.17 29.09 15.91
C SER A 203 0.82 30.23 15.12
N VAL A 204 0.07 30.99 14.31
CA VAL A 204 0.63 32.14 13.57
C VAL A 204 0.97 33.33 14.51
N GLN A 205 0.45 33.34 15.75
CA GLN A 205 0.72 34.38 16.75
C GLN A 205 1.52 33.92 17.98
N SER A 206 1.81 32.62 18.13
CA SER A 206 2.61 32.14 19.26
C SER A 206 4.10 32.22 18.91
N SER A 207 4.92 32.88 19.75
CA SER A 207 6.39 32.91 19.58
C SER A 207 7.07 31.58 19.92
N VAL A 208 6.31 30.48 20.01
CA VAL A 208 6.83 29.16 20.37
C VAL A 208 7.25 28.46 19.07
N PRO A 209 8.51 28.02 18.96
CA PRO A 209 8.98 27.27 17.79
C PRO A 209 8.17 25.98 17.62
N ASP A 210 7.69 25.71 16.40
CA ASP A 210 7.05 24.45 16.07
C ASP A 210 8.02 23.29 16.36
N PRO A 211 7.67 22.34 17.25
CA PRO A 211 8.55 21.23 17.62
C PRO A 211 8.85 20.29 16.45
N SER A 212 8.05 20.29 15.38
CA SER A 212 8.33 19.54 14.14
C SER A 212 9.64 19.94 13.47
N ASN A 213 10.14 21.16 13.74
CA ASN A 213 11.39 21.67 13.18
C ASN A 213 12.59 20.78 13.48
N ILE A 214 12.63 20.08 14.61
CA ILE A 214 13.73 19.19 14.98
C ILE A 214 13.86 18.03 13.97
N LEU A 215 12.72 17.47 13.58
CA LEU A 215 12.68 16.42 12.57
C LEU A 215 13.01 17.00 11.20
N PHE A 216 12.43 18.14 10.84
CA PHE A 216 12.71 18.78 9.56
C PHE A 216 14.17 19.17 9.36
N ASP A 217 14.84 19.70 10.39
CA ASP A 217 16.28 20.00 10.35
C ASP A 217 17.09 18.74 10.06
N THR A 218 16.68 17.61 10.64
CA THR A 218 17.32 16.33 10.41
C THR A 218 17.05 15.78 9.01
N LEU A 219 15.84 15.96 8.46
CA LEU A 219 15.54 15.54 7.09
C LEU A 219 16.33 16.39 6.08
N LEU A 220 16.35 17.71 6.29
CA LEU A 220 17.03 18.67 5.43
C LEU A 220 18.55 18.53 5.46
N SER A 221 19.15 18.01 6.54
CA SER A 221 20.59 17.71 6.53
C SER A 221 20.98 16.65 5.49
N TYR A 222 20.01 15.90 4.95
CA TYR A 222 20.20 14.95 3.85
C TYR A 222 19.63 15.43 2.50
N SER A 223 19.16 16.68 2.40
CA SER A 223 18.48 17.22 1.20
C SER A 223 19.33 17.13 -0.05
N THR A 224 20.66 17.25 0.08
CA THR A 224 21.60 17.16 -1.05
C THR A 224 21.52 15.83 -1.80
N ARG A 225 20.98 14.78 -1.15
CA ARG A 225 20.79 13.44 -1.71
C ARG A 225 19.36 13.21 -2.22
N TRP A 226 18.43 14.14 -2.02
CA TRP A 226 17.04 13.96 -2.41
C TRP A 226 16.91 13.94 -3.93
N LYS A 227 16.37 12.85 -4.44
CA LYS A 227 16.02 12.68 -5.85
C LYS A 227 14.52 12.87 -6.07
N GLU A 228 13.72 12.46 -5.11
CA GLU A 228 12.26 12.50 -5.20
C GLU A 228 11.67 12.96 -3.87
N ILE A 229 10.72 13.89 -3.95
CA ILE A 229 9.99 14.39 -2.79
C ILE A 229 8.49 14.33 -3.05
N GLN A 230 7.76 13.84 -2.06
CA GLN A 230 6.30 13.85 -2.02
C GLN A 230 5.87 14.62 -0.79
N PHE A 231 4.96 15.57 -0.95
CA PHE A 231 4.40 16.35 0.14
C PHE A 231 2.87 16.29 0.06
N ASP A 232 2.28 15.62 1.04
CA ASP A 232 0.85 15.47 1.17
C ASP A 232 0.41 16.27 2.40
N SER A 233 -0.48 17.24 2.23
CA SER A 233 -0.99 18.07 3.31
C SER A 233 -2.51 18.05 3.30
N PHE A 234 -3.11 17.78 4.46
CA PHE A 234 -4.56 17.61 4.59
C PHE A 234 -5.25 18.74 5.37
N GLY A 235 -4.52 19.83 5.64
CA GLY A 235 -5.01 20.96 6.44
C GLY A 235 -5.35 22.17 5.58
N ASP A 236 -6.32 22.97 6.02
CA ASP A 236 -6.73 24.22 5.35
C ASP A 236 -5.76 25.41 5.60
N VAL A 237 -4.60 25.17 6.24
CA VAL A 237 -3.69 26.22 6.72
C VAL A 237 -2.25 25.94 6.28
N ILE A 238 -1.50 27.02 6.06
CA ILE A 238 -0.07 26.97 5.76
C ILE A 238 0.68 26.34 6.93
N SER A 239 1.32 25.20 6.70
CA SER A 239 2.12 24.51 7.71
C SER A 239 3.62 24.86 7.64
N THR A 240 4.32 24.72 8.77
CA THR A 240 5.79 24.88 8.83
C THR A 240 6.51 23.96 7.82
N PRO A 241 6.16 22.66 7.70
CA PRO A 241 6.66 21.78 6.65
C PRO A 241 6.60 22.42 5.24
N MET A 242 5.42 22.93 4.86
CA MET A 242 5.21 23.54 3.56
C MET A 242 6.10 24.76 3.33
N ILE A 243 6.19 25.68 4.30
CA ILE A 243 7.03 26.89 4.21
C ILE A 243 8.49 26.49 3.97
N ARG A 244 8.99 25.50 4.71
CA ARG A 244 10.40 25.09 4.64
C ARG A 244 10.74 24.41 3.33
N ILE A 245 9.88 23.54 2.82
CA ILE A 245 10.08 22.89 1.52
C ILE A 245 10.05 23.94 0.41
N ALA A 246 9.09 24.87 0.45
CA ALA A 246 8.99 25.97 -0.51
C ALA A 246 10.18 26.95 -0.45
N ALA A 247 11.00 26.94 0.60
CA ALA A 247 12.19 27.78 0.69
C ALA A 247 13.44 27.14 0.07
N LEU A 248 13.41 25.84 -0.26
CA LEU A 248 14.56 25.12 -0.78
C LEU A 248 14.92 25.55 -2.20
N THR A 249 16.23 25.58 -2.47
CA THR A 249 16.81 26.03 -3.73
C THR A 249 17.50 24.88 -4.48
N ALA A 250 18.00 25.17 -5.68
CA ALA A 250 18.77 24.21 -6.46
C ALA A 250 20.08 23.77 -5.78
N ASP A 251 20.67 24.62 -4.95
CA ASP A 251 21.90 24.30 -4.21
C ASP A 251 21.61 23.31 -3.06
N ASP A 252 20.41 23.39 -2.47
CA ASP A 252 19.97 22.49 -1.41
C ASP A 252 19.57 21.10 -1.94
N LEU A 253 19.19 21.04 -3.22
CA LEU A 253 18.53 19.90 -3.88
C LEU A 253 19.16 19.56 -5.26
N PRO A 254 20.47 19.31 -5.34
CA PRO A 254 21.19 19.15 -6.59
C PRO A 254 20.83 17.88 -7.37
N LEU A 255 20.18 16.90 -6.74
CA LEU A 255 19.78 15.63 -7.36
C LEU A 255 18.28 15.52 -7.64
N LEU A 256 17.49 16.56 -7.30
CA LEU A 256 16.03 16.48 -7.35
C LEU A 256 15.53 16.35 -8.79
N GLN A 257 14.76 15.29 -9.05
CA GLN A 257 14.18 14.95 -10.35
C GLN A 257 12.67 14.85 -10.32
N SER A 258 12.05 14.53 -9.17
CA SER A 258 10.61 14.35 -9.04
C SER A 258 10.05 15.11 -7.83
N VAL A 259 8.96 15.84 -8.05
CA VAL A 259 8.20 16.52 -7.00
C VAL A 259 6.73 16.13 -7.15
N SER A 260 6.13 15.67 -6.06
CA SER A 260 4.69 15.46 -5.92
C SER A 260 4.18 16.33 -4.78
N ILE A 261 3.15 17.14 -5.04
CA ILE A 261 2.49 17.96 -4.04
C ILE A 261 0.99 17.69 -4.12
N HIS A 262 0.43 17.20 -3.01
CA HIS A 262 -0.99 16.99 -2.81
C HIS A 262 -1.46 17.87 -1.66
N LEU A 263 -2.39 18.78 -1.93
CA LEU A 263 -2.92 19.71 -0.93
C LEU A 263 -4.44 19.51 -0.84
N GLU A 264 -4.91 18.80 0.18
CA GLU A 264 -6.33 18.69 0.51
C GLU A 264 -6.78 19.97 1.25
N GLY A 265 -7.94 20.52 0.88
CA GLY A 265 -8.46 21.77 1.46
C GLY A 265 -8.24 23.02 0.61
N ARG A 266 -8.94 24.12 0.97
CA ARG A 266 -8.85 25.42 0.27
C ARG A 266 -7.74 26.26 0.88
N ILE A 267 -6.50 25.84 0.68
CA ILE A 267 -5.34 26.63 1.14
C ILE A 267 -5.25 27.88 0.26
N TYR A 268 -5.60 29.05 0.82
CA TYR A 268 -5.36 30.34 0.18
C TYR A 268 -3.85 30.66 0.21
N ASP A 269 -3.23 30.85 -0.96
CA ASP A 269 -1.80 31.16 -1.13
C ASP A 269 -0.84 30.09 -0.57
N PRO A 270 -0.83 28.85 -1.12
CA PRO A 270 0.18 27.87 -0.75
C PRO A 270 1.53 28.38 -1.24
N ARG A 271 2.52 28.33 -0.34
CA ARG A 271 3.85 28.92 -0.54
C ARG A 271 4.63 28.35 -1.74
N PHE A 272 4.16 27.28 -2.35
CA PHE A 272 4.72 26.72 -3.58
C PHE A 272 4.50 27.60 -4.82
N CYS A 273 3.48 28.47 -4.85
CA CYS A 273 3.12 29.24 -6.05
C CYS A 273 4.23 30.18 -6.53
N ASP A 274 4.86 30.88 -5.58
CA ASP A 274 5.94 31.84 -5.86
C ASP A 274 7.32 31.30 -5.50
N SER A 275 7.41 29.98 -5.29
CA SER A 275 8.63 29.35 -4.82
C SER A 275 9.62 29.06 -5.95
N VAL A 276 10.89 29.32 -5.69
CA VAL A 276 12.01 28.89 -6.55
C VAL A 276 12.19 27.36 -6.56
N PHE A 277 11.59 26.63 -5.61
CA PHE A 277 11.65 25.18 -5.49
C PHE A 277 11.18 24.46 -6.78
N LEU A 278 10.10 24.93 -7.40
CA LEU A 278 9.58 24.35 -8.65
C LEU A 278 10.34 24.83 -9.90
N THR A 279 11.35 25.69 -9.73
CA THR A 279 12.22 26.18 -10.82
C THR A 279 13.54 25.43 -10.92
N ILE A 280 13.78 24.46 -10.03
CA ILE A 280 15.00 23.66 -9.96
C ILE A 280 15.29 23.01 -11.34
N PRO A 281 16.50 23.20 -11.91
CA PRO A 281 16.77 22.84 -13.30
C PRO A 281 16.87 21.34 -13.55
N THR A 282 17.13 20.54 -12.50
CA THR A 282 17.20 19.08 -12.57
C THR A 282 15.82 18.41 -12.56
N LEU A 283 14.76 19.16 -12.25
CA LEU A 283 13.39 18.65 -12.16
C LEU A 283 12.90 18.12 -13.51
N LYS A 284 12.34 16.90 -13.51
CA LYS A 284 11.83 16.19 -14.69
C LYS A 284 10.37 15.78 -14.56
N HIS A 285 9.95 15.46 -13.34
CA HIS A 285 8.61 14.98 -13.03
C HIS A 285 7.95 15.92 -12.02
N LEU A 286 6.75 16.37 -12.35
CA LEU A 286 5.96 17.24 -11.50
C LEU A 286 4.53 16.69 -11.41
N MET A 287 4.09 16.41 -10.19
CA MET A 287 2.69 16.11 -9.88
C MET A 287 2.16 17.16 -8.91
N LEU A 288 1.10 17.85 -9.32
CA LEU A 288 0.40 18.84 -8.51
C LEU A 288 -1.07 18.49 -8.45
N GLU A 289 -1.55 18.26 -7.24
CA GLU A 289 -2.96 18.06 -6.93
C GLU A 289 -3.38 19.17 -5.97
N THR A 290 -3.85 20.27 -6.56
CA THR A 290 -4.13 21.54 -5.86
C THR A 290 -5.32 22.23 -6.52
N ASP A 291 -5.87 23.26 -5.88
CA ASP A 291 -6.91 24.10 -6.49
C ASP A 291 -6.31 24.96 -7.64
N GLY A 292 -6.98 24.98 -8.79
CA GLY A 292 -6.43 25.44 -10.08
C GLY A 292 -6.23 26.95 -10.28
N ASP A 293 -6.63 27.81 -9.33
CA ASP A 293 -6.64 29.28 -9.49
C ASP A 293 -5.27 29.97 -9.26
N GLN A 294 -4.19 29.20 -9.16
CA GLN A 294 -2.92 29.69 -8.64
C GLN A 294 -1.83 29.85 -9.71
N THR A 295 -1.12 30.99 -9.66
CA THR A 295 0.01 31.26 -10.55
C THR A 295 1.25 30.51 -10.10
N LEU A 296 1.45 29.30 -10.64
CA LEU A 296 2.63 28.49 -10.34
C LEU A 296 3.87 28.98 -11.09
N THR A 297 4.94 29.27 -10.35
CA THR A 297 6.26 29.61 -10.87
C THR A 297 7.09 28.33 -11.05
N VAL A 298 6.96 27.70 -12.21
CA VAL A 298 7.63 26.43 -12.53
C VAL A 298 8.54 26.60 -13.73
N ASN A 299 9.70 25.93 -13.73
CA ASN A 299 10.51 25.81 -14.94
C ASN A 299 9.92 24.72 -15.87
N TRP A 300 8.81 25.05 -16.53
CA TRP A 300 8.09 24.14 -17.42
C TRP A 300 8.97 23.57 -18.55
N SER A 301 10.00 24.30 -18.98
CA SER A 301 10.82 23.93 -20.15
C SER A 301 11.63 22.64 -19.96
N VAL A 302 11.97 22.27 -18.72
CA VAL A 302 12.81 21.10 -18.41
C VAL A 302 12.02 19.83 -18.11
N LEU A 303 10.70 19.95 -17.94
CA LEU A 303 9.82 18.85 -17.51
C LEU A 303 9.54 17.86 -18.64
N THR A 304 9.60 16.58 -18.28
CA THR A 304 9.27 15.44 -19.17
C THR A 304 7.99 14.72 -18.76
N SER A 305 7.54 14.88 -17.51
CA SER A 305 6.27 14.34 -17.02
C SER A 305 5.55 15.39 -16.18
N VAL A 306 4.27 15.61 -16.47
CA VAL A 306 3.43 16.57 -15.74
C VAL A 306 2.09 15.93 -15.42
N THR A 307 1.70 15.99 -14.14
CA THR A 307 0.36 15.63 -13.66
C THR A 307 -0.23 16.86 -12.97
N LEU A 308 -1.33 17.39 -13.49
CA LEU A 308 -2.05 18.56 -12.94
C LEU A 308 -3.49 18.15 -12.68
N ARG A 309 -3.81 17.88 -11.42
CA ARG A 309 -5.13 17.44 -10.99
C ARG A 309 -5.75 18.43 -10.01
N GLY A 310 -7.07 18.51 -10.06
CA GLY A 310 -7.85 19.23 -9.06
C GLY A 310 -8.02 18.39 -7.79
N ASN A 311 -8.07 19.06 -6.64
CA ASN A 311 -8.22 18.45 -5.32
C ASN A 311 -9.59 17.76 -5.11
N THR A 312 -10.63 18.28 -5.76
CA THR A 312 -11.95 17.63 -5.80
C THR A 312 -12.46 17.61 -7.24
N ASP A 313 -13.47 16.78 -7.51
CA ASP A 313 -14.12 16.63 -8.82
C ASP A 313 -14.68 17.94 -9.42
N CYS A 314 -14.63 19.05 -8.66
CA CYS A 314 -15.20 20.34 -9.00
C CYS A 314 -14.18 21.48 -9.25
N TYR A 315 -12.87 21.28 -9.00
CA TYR A 315 -11.85 22.34 -9.11
C TYR A 315 -10.64 21.89 -9.95
N GLY A 316 -10.82 21.74 -11.25
CA GLY A 316 -9.70 21.53 -12.18
C GLY A 316 -8.90 22.83 -12.44
N TYR A 317 -7.96 22.76 -13.37
CA TYR A 317 -7.29 23.96 -13.90
C TYR A 317 -8.08 24.57 -15.05
N SER A 318 -8.06 25.90 -15.18
CA SER A 318 -8.69 26.54 -16.34
C SER A 318 -8.00 26.13 -17.64
N LYS A 319 -8.76 26.09 -18.74
CA LYS A 319 -8.21 25.82 -20.10
C LYS A 319 -7.08 26.76 -20.47
N ARG A 320 -7.17 28.03 -20.03
CA ARG A 320 -6.17 29.06 -20.29
C ARG A 320 -4.86 28.76 -19.57
N GLU A 321 -4.93 28.38 -18.30
CA GLU A 321 -3.74 28.06 -17.50
C GLU A 321 -3.04 26.82 -18.02
N LEU A 322 -3.79 25.74 -18.26
CA LEU A 322 -3.25 24.52 -18.86
C LEU A 322 -2.61 24.82 -20.21
N ALA A 323 -3.25 25.62 -21.07
CA ALA A 323 -2.66 25.99 -22.36
C ALA A 323 -1.33 26.75 -22.20
N ARG A 324 -1.27 27.71 -21.25
CA ARG A 324 -0.05 28.46 -20.93
C ARG A 324 1.06 27.53 -20.45
N PHE A 325 0.77 26.60 -19.55
CA PHE A 325 1.76 25.64 -19.04
C PHE A 325 2.25 24.69 -20.14
N LEU A 326 1.32 24.08 -20.87
CA LEU A 326 1.64 23.13 -21.94
C LEU A 326 2.40 23.77 -23.12
N GLN A 327 2.22 25.07 -23.36
CA GLN A 327 3.01 25.77 -24.36
C GLN A 327 4.49 25.89 -23.97
N GLN A 328 4.79 25.93 -22.68
CA GLN A 328 6.15 26.07 -22.16
C GLN A 328 6.86 24.71 -22.00
N THR A 329 6.12 23.61 -21.87
CA THR A 329 6.65 22.24 -21.68
C THR A 329 7.00 21.53 -23.01
N LYS A 330 8.04 22.00 -23.71
CA LYS A 330 8.41 21.43 -25.01
C LYS A 330 9.02 20.03 -24.96
N CYS A 331 9.56 19.61 -23.82
CA CYS A 331 10.19 18.30 -23.61
C CYS A 331 9.21 17.25 -23.04
N LEU A 332 7.91 17.54 -23.00
CA LEU A 332 6.92 16.69 -22.36
C LEU A 332 6.77 15.35 -23.08
N VAL A 333 6.89 14.25 -22.32
CA VAL A 333 6.72 12.86 -22.76
C VAL A 333 5.44 12.25 -22.21
N SER A 334 5.09 12.57 -20.96
CA SER A 334 3.85 12.13 -20.29
C SER A 334 3.10 13.32 -19.72
N CYS A 335 1.78 13.34 -19.91
CA CYS A 335 0.91 14.41 -19.46
C CYS A 335 -0.40 13.85 -18.90
N ASP A 336 -0.80 14.30 -17.72
CA ASP A 336 -2.08 13.98 -17.09
C ASP A 336 -2.69 15.28 -16.57
N ILE A 337 -3.88 15.64 -17.07
CA ILE A 337 -4.48 16.95 -16.80
C ILE A 337 -5.97 16.84 -16.49
N HIS A 338 -6.39 17.61 -15.48
CA HIS A 338 -7.78 17.84 -15.13
C HIS A 338 -8.22 19.26 -15.48
N VAL A 339 -9.15 19.37 -16.42
CA VAL A 339 -9.70 20.60 -16.96
C VAL A 339 -10.98 20.97 -16.21
N ASP A 340 -11.03 22.15 -15.62
CA ASP A 340 -12.23 22.65 -14.92
C ASP A 340 -13.39 22.94 -15.90
N PRO A 341 -14.55 22.28 -15.73
CA PRO A 341 -15.73 22.55 -16.55
C PRO A 341 -16.43 23.90 -16.27
N LEU A 342 -16.14 24.60 -15.18
CA LEU A 342 -16.82 25.87 -14.81
C LEU A 342 -16.21 27.12 -15.46
N THR A 343 -15.00 27.03 -16.02
CA THR A 343 -14.25 28.18 -16.56
C THR A 343 -14.74 28.70 -17.93
N ALA A 344 -15.91 28.27 -18.39
CA ALA A 344 -16.47 28.60 -19.71
C ALA A 344 -16.98 30.06 -19.87
N SER A 345 -16.79 30.95 -18.89
CA SER A 345 -17.31 32.31 -18.95
C SER A 345 -16.40 33.28 -19.71
N SER A 346 -16.88 33.71 -20.88
CA SER A 346 -16.58 34.97 -21.60
C SER A 346 -15.11 35.40 -21.67
N GLU A 347 -14.42 34.96 -22.73
CA GLU A 347 -13.26 35.59 -23.43
C GLU A 347 -12.19 34.54 -23.82
N GLU A 348 -12.56 33.53 -24.62
CA GLU A 348 -11.59 32.61 -25.24
C GLU A 348 -11.30 33.04 -26.70
N HIS A 349 -10.68 34.20 -26.89
CA HIS A 349 -10.20 34.68 -28.20
C HIS A 349 -8.70 34.47 -28.44
N HIS A 350 -8.00 33.71 -27.60
CA HIS A 350 -6.60 33.39 -27.85
C HIS A 350 -6.48 32.04 -28.56
N SER A 351 -5.99 32.07 -29.80
CA SER A 351 -5.87 30.93 -30.73
C SER A 351 -4.52 30.20 -30.58
N ASP A 352 -3.97 30.15 -29.37
CA ASP A 352 -2.58 29.71 -29.24
C ASP A 352 -2.48 28.19 -29.29
N LYS A 353 -1.89 27.68 -30.37
CA LYS A 353 -1.66 26.26 -30.62
C LYS A 353 -0.64 25.71 -29.62
N ILE A 354 -0.95 24.55 -29.06
CA ILE A 354 -0.10 23.81 -28.13
C ILE A 354 0.61 22.71 -28.94
N ASN A 355 1.91 22.87 -29.17
CA ASN A 355 2.72 21.86 -29.84
C ASN A 355 3.57 21.10 -28.82
N LEU A 356 3.35 19.78 -28.74
CA LEU A 356 3.99 18.82 -27.84
C LEU A 356 4.63 17.69 -28.67
N PRO A 357 5.80 17.92 -29.28
CA PRO A 357 6.36 17.03 -30.29
C PRO A 357 6.87 15.70 -29.72
N PHE A 358 7.19 15.62 -28.42
CA PHE A 358 7.72 14.41 -27.78
C PHE A 358 6.68 13.67 -26.93
N LEU A 359 5.43 14.15 -26.90
CA LEU A 359 4.38 13.59 -26.06
C LEU A 359 4.02 12.19 -26.55
N LYS A 360 4.19 11.19 -25.67
CA LYS A 360 3.85 9.79 -25.91
C LYS A 360 2.59 9.37 -25.17
N THR A 361 2.35 9.93 -23.98
CA THR A 361 1.22 9.58 -23.13
C THR A 361 0.43 10.81 -22.74
N LEU A 362 -0.88 10.80 -22.97
CA LEU A 362 -1.78 11.89 -22.61
C LEU A 362 -3.03 11.34 -21.90
N LEU A 363 -3.27 11.83 -20.67
CA LEU A 363 -4.44 11.55 -19.85
C LEU A 363 -5.30 12.82 -19.70
N VAL A 364 -6.49 12.70 -20.29
CA VAL A 364 -7.67 13.57 -20.36
C VAL A 364 -8.67 13.52 -19.21
N HIS A 365 -8.73 14.45 -18.27
CA HIS A 365 -9.91 14.60 -17.40
C HIS A 365 -10.62 15.92 -17.76
N GLU A 366 -11.70 15.87 -18.55
CA GLU A 366 -12.52 17.04 -18.90
C GLU A 366 -13.97 16.63 -18.67
N GLY A 367 -14.69 17.33 -17.78
CA GLY A 367 -16.07 17.03 -17.39
C GLY A 367 -17.12 17.96 -18.00
N LYS A 368 -18.41 17.71 -17.70
CA LYS A 368 -19.54 18.62 -17.99
C LYS A 368 -20.33 18.91 -16.72
N PHE A 369 -20.65 20.19 -16.49
CA PHE A 369 -21.77 20.56 -15.63
C PHE A 369 -23.07 20.69 -16.43
N ALA A 370 -24.20 20.35 -15.81
CA ALA A 370 -25.53 20.20 -16.42
C ALA A 370 -26.10 21.45 -17.13
N THR A 371 -25.44 22.60 -17.01
CA THR A 371 -25.93 23.90 -17.51
C THR A 371 -25.08 24.51 -18.64
N ALA A 372 -23.91 23.94 -18.97
CA ALA A 372 -23.03 24.50 -19.98
C ALA A 372 -23.50 24.17 -21.41
N THR A 373 -23.76 25.21 -22.21
CA THR A 373 -24.14 25.07 -23.63
C THR A 373 -22.99 24.46 -24.45
N SER A 374 -23.33 23.56 -25.37
CA SER A 374 -22.41 22.61 -26.03
C SER A 374 -21.45 23.20 -27.10
N ARG A 375 -20.97 24.43 -26.94
CA ARG A 375 -20.19 25.15 -27.98
C ARG A 375 -18.78 25.59 -27.58
N ALA A 376 -18.34 25.39 -26.34
CA ALA A 376 -16.97 25.74 -25.96
C ALA A 376 -15.96 24.74 -26.59
N PRO A 377 -14.89 25.22 -27.25
CA PRO A 377 -13.83 24.35 -27.78
C PRO A 377 -13.10 23.64 -26.63
N SER A 378 -12.56 22.45 -26.90
CA SER A 378 -11.76 21.72 -25.91
C SER A 378 -10.30 22.14 -25.96
N ILE A 379 -9.60 21.89 -24.87
CA ILE A 379 -8.15 21.97 -24.85
C ILE A 379 -7.51 21.05 -25.92
N LEU A 380 -8.15 19.92 -26.24
CA LEU A 380 -7.69 18.99 -27.28
C LEU A 380 -7.67 19.62 -28.67
N ASP A 381 -8.57 20.57 -28.96
CA ASP A 381 -8.59 21.30 -30.24
C ASP A 381 -7.31 22.13 -30.46
N ARG A 382 -6.61 22.45 -29.37
CA ARG A 382 -5.40 23.28 -29.36
C ARG A 382 -4.13 22.43 -29.35
N ILE A 383 -4.20 21.16 -28.94
CA ILE A 383 -3.05 20.27 -28.83
C ILE A 383 -2.72 19.61 -30.17
N THR A 384 -1.43 19.61 -30.50
CA THR A 384 -0.80 18.84 -31.57
C THR A 384 0.28 17.97 -30.95
N ALA A 385 0.08 16.65 -30.99
CA ALA A 385 0.96 15.65 -30.40
C ALA A 385 1.21 14.53 -31.42
N PRO A 386 2.09 14.74 -32.42
CA PRO A 386 2.21 13.84 -33.56
C PRO A 386 2.72 12.45 -33.17
N ASN A 387 3.52 12.35 -32.10
CA ASN A 387 4.12 11.11 -31.61
C ASN A 387 3.34 10.45 -30.46
N LEU A 388 2.07 10.82 -30.29
CA LEU A 388 1.24 10.28 -29.21
C LEU A 388 0.98 8.79 -29.43
N GLU A 389 1.37 7.96 -28.46
CA GLU A 389 1.24 6.50 -28.48
C GLU A 389 0.07 6.03 -27.61
N VAL A 390 -0.12 6.66 -26.44
CA VAL A 390 -1.15 6.32 -25.45
C VAL A 390 -2.04 7.53 -25.19
N PHE A 391 -3.33 7.36 -25.42
CA PHE A 391 -4.32 8.39 -25.15
C PHE A 391 -5.47 7.83 -24.32
N HIS A 392 -5.66 8.39 -23.14
CA HIS A 392 -6.73 8.01 -22.23
C HIS A 392 -7.51 9.24 -21.83
N ILE A 393 -8.82 9.09 -21.74
CA ILE A 393 -9.70 10.12 -21.28
C ILE A 393 -10.73 9.47 -20.36
N CYS A 394 -10.83 10.00 -19.14
CA CYS A 394 -11.44 9.30 -18.03
C CYS A 394 -12.91 9.73 -17.79
N ASP A 395 -13.25 10.98 -18.10
CA ASP A 395 -14.48 11.64 -17.62
C ASP A 395 -15.39 12.19 -18.73
N MET A 396 -16.43 12.96 -18.38
CA MET A 396 -17.53 13.39 -19.28
C MET A 396 -17.11 14.38 -20.38
N PHE A 397 -17.14 13.94 -21.63
CA PHE A 397 -16.70 14.77 -22.74
C PHE A 397 -17.72 15.78 -23.23
N LEU A 398 -17.21 16.96 -23.60
CA LEU A 398 -17.83 17.91 -24.54
C LEU A 398 -18.09 17.26 -25.91
N ASP A 399 -19.00 17.82 -26.70
CA ASP A 399 -19.25 17.37 -28.09
C ASP A 399 -18.00 17.76 -28.92
N LEU A 400 -16.89 17.04 -28.72
CA LEU A 400 -15.56 17.33 -29.24
C LEU A 400 -15.40 16.87 -30.70
N SER A 401 -14.67 17.65 -31.51
CA SER A 401 -14.11 17.15 -32.76
C SER A 401 -12.83 16.34 -32.49
N LEU A 402 -12.95 15.22 -31.75
CA LEU A 402 -11.84 14.26 -31.56
C LEU A 402 -11.24 13.80 -32.91
N ALA A 403 -12.05 13.83 -33.97
CA ALA A 403 -11.62 13.52 -35.33
C ALA A 403 -10.41 14.39 -35.75
N ASP A 404 -10.46 15.70 -35.48
CA ASP A 404 -9.36 16.59 -35.87
C ASP A 404 -8.14 16.40 -34.97
N PHE A 405 -8.32 16.04 -33.70
CA PHE A 405 -7.22 15.66 -32.83
C PHE A 405 -6.52 14.38 -33.30
N PHE A 406 -7.29 13.34 -33.64
CA PHE A 406 -6.72 12.08 -34.17
C PHE A 406 -5.99 12.27 -35.49
N LYS A 407 -6.48 13.15 -36.38
CA LYS A 407 -5.74 13.53 -37.60
C LYS A 407 -4.38 14.17 -37.29
N ARG A 408 -4.27 14.91 -36.17
CA ARG A 408 -3.00 15.52 -35.71
C ARG A 408 -2.11 14.54 -34.94
N SER A 409 -2.64 13.40 -34.54
CA SER A 409 -1.99 12.39 -33.68
C SER A 409 -2.17 10.98 -34.27
N PRO A 410 -1.62 10.69 -35.47
CA PRO A 410 -1.93 9.47 -36.23
C PRO A 410 -1.28 8.18 -35.68
N HIS A 411 -0.37 8.29 -34.71
CA HIS A 411 0.42 7.19 -34.16
C HIS A 411 -0.15 6.56 -32.88
N ILE A 412 -1.39 6.90 -32.51
CA ILE A 412 -2.03 6.35 -31.31
C ILE A 412 -2.14 4.82 -31.43
N GLN A 413 -1.56 4.12 -30.45
CA GLN A 413 -1.55 2.66 -30.33
C GLN A 413 -2.52 2.18 -29.25
N LYS A 414 -2.61 2.91 -28.13
CA LYS A 414 -3.51 2.58 -27.02
C LYS A 414 -4.50 3.72 -26.83
N LEU A 415 -5.79 3.40 -26.92
CA LEU A 415 -6.87 4.37 -26.79
C LEU A 415 -7.88 3.91 -25.75
N SER A 416 -8.13 4.76 -24.75
CA SER A 416 -9.19 4.56 -23.77
C SER A 416 -10.09 5.79 -23.73
N LEU A 417 -11.38 5.63 -23.97
CA LEU A 417 -12.34 6.73 -23.96
C LEU A 417 -13.76 6.21 -23.65
N PRO A 418 -14.61 7.01 -22.99
CA PRO A 418 -16.02 6.72 -22.82
C PRO A 418 -16.80 6.96 -24.11
N TYR A 419 -17.81 6.12 -24.35
CA TYR A 419 -18.65 6.26 -25.54
C TYR A 419 -19.52 7.53 -25.51
N LEU A 420 -19.79 8.09 -26.69
CA LEU A 420 -20.58 9.32 -26.85
C LEU A 420 -22.04 9.13 -26.40
N ASN A 421 -22.51 9.95 -25.45
CA ASN A 421 -23.83 9.79 -24.85
C ASN A 421 -24.99 9.73 -25.86
N LYS A 422 -24.93 10.50 -26.96
CA LYS A 422 -25.96 10.56 -28.00
C LYS A 422 -25.84 9.46 -29.08
N ASP A 423 -24.74 8.71 -29.11
CA ASP A 423 -24.42 7.78 -30.19
C ASP A 423 -24.97 6.35 -29.94
N GLN A 424 -26.27 6.16 -30.14
CA GLN A 424 -26.97 4.90 -29.84
C GLN A 424 -26.44 3.70 -30.66
N THR A 425 -25.91 3.95 -31.86
CA THR A 425 -25.39 2.94 -32.80
C THR A 425 -23.86 2.98 -32.93
N LEU A 426 -23.17 3.78 -32.10
CA LEU A 426 -21.71 3.95 -32.10
C LEU A 426 -21.13 4.37 -33.46
N THR A 427 -21.93 4.99 -34.33
CA THR A 427 -21.50 5.36 -35.69
C THR A 427 -20.52 6.53 -35.66
N GLY A 428 -20.71 7.48 -34.73
CA GLY A 428 -19.74 8.54 -34.46
C GLY A 428 -18.41 7.97 -33.98
N MET A 429 -18.46 6.99 -33.09
CA MET A 429 -17.28 6.26 -32.62
C MET A 429 -16.52 5.56 -33.76
N MET A 430 -17.23 4.89 -34.67
CA MET A 430 -16.62 4.30 -35.87
C MET A 430 -15.91 5.36 -36.73
N GLY A 431 -16.55 6.51 -36.94
CA GLY A 431 -15.96 7.63 -37.68
C GLY A 431 -14.67 8.14 -37.06
N LEU A 432 -14.60 8.21 -35.72
CA LEU A 432 -13.41 8.61 -34.99
C LEU A 432 -12.27 7.59 -35.13
N LEU A 433 -12.55 6.31 -34.92
CA LEU A 433 -11.54 5.24 -34.93
C LEU A 433 -10.87 5.06 -36.30
N ARG A 434 -11.52 5.47 -37.39
CA ARG A 434 -10.91 5.48 -38.75
C ARG A 434 -9.67 6.35 -38.84
N HIS A 435 -9.50 7.32 -37.95
CA HIS A 435 -8.31 8.16 -37.91
C HIS A 435 -7.14 7.52 -37.13
N CYS A 436 -7.32 6.32 -36.57
CA CYS A 436 -6.32 5.62 -35.74
C CYS A 436 -5.96 4.23 -36.33
N PRO A 437 -5.37 4.14 -37.54
CA PRO A 437 -5.07 2.85 -38.17
C PRO A 437 -4.02 2.02 -37.40
N SER A 438 -3.15 2.69 -36.62
CA SER A 438 -2.07 2.07 -35.83
C SER A 438 -2.54 1.47 -34.50
N LEU A 439 -3.85 1.54 -34.20
CA LEU A 439 -4.39 1.18 -32.90
C LEU A 439 -4.23 -0.33 -32.62
N THR A 440 -3.58 -0.66 -31.51
CA THR A 440 -3.35 -2.04 -31.03
C THR A 440 -4.20 -2.39 -29.81
N ALA A 441 -4.59 -1.40 -29.00
CA ALA A 441 -5.46 -1.56 -27.84
C ALA A 441 -6.57 -0.50 -27.79
N LEU A 442 -7.81 -0.95 -27.62
CA LEU A 442 -8.99 -0.09 -27.47
C LEU A 442 -9.75 -0.45 -26.19
N SER A 443 -10.04 0.55 -25.37
CA SER A 443 -10.91 0.44 -24.20
C SER A 443 -12.04 1.45 -24.30
N LEU A 444 -13.27 0.95 -24.30
CA LEU A 444 -14.48 1.76 -24.28
C LEU A 444 -15.21 1.54 -22.95
N HIS A 445 -15.62 2.62 -22.31
CA HIS A 445 -16.27 2.55 -21.01
C HIS A 445 -17.47 3.50 -20.88
N HIS A 446 -18.30 3.25 -19.86
CA HIS A 446 -19.36 4.18 -19.48
C HIS A 446 -18.75 5.33 -18.67
N CYS A 447 -19.26 6.54 -18.84
CA CYS A 447 -18.89 7.67 -17.99
C CYS A 447 -19.45 7.49 -16.57
N GLN A 448 -18.61 7.50 -15.54
CA GLN A 448 -19.03 7.15 -14.16
C GLN A 448 -20.00 8.16 -13.52
N TRP A 449 -20.04 9.41 -14.00
CA TRP A 449 -20.78 10.51 -13.36
C TRP A 449 -22.11 10.90 -14.01
N ASP A 450 -22.86 9.98 -14.63
CA ASP A 450 -24.25 10.28 -14.97
C ASP A 450 -25.12 10.33 -13.69
N THR A 451 -25.07 11.48 -13.02
CA THR A 451 -25.84 11.80 -11.81
C THR A 451 -27.34 11.92 -12.07
N THR A 452 -27.79 11.83 -13.34
CA THR A 452 -29.22 11.97 -13.66
C THR A 452 -30.06 10.76 -13.23
N GLY A 453 -29.43 9.69 -12.73
CA GLY A 453 -30.13 8.47 -12.30
C GLY A 453 -30.90 7.78 -13.42
N ARG A 454 -30.78 8.26 -14.67
CA ARG A 454 -31.34 7.59 -15.83
C ARG A 454 -30.41 6.45 -16.18
N GLU A 455 -30.94 5.23 -16.16
CA GLU A 455 -30.22 4.12 -16.73
C GLU A 455 -29.84 4.44 -18.17
N PRO A 456 -28.55 4.31 -18.55
CA PRO A 456 -28.14 4.53 -19.93
C PRO A 456 -28.93 3.58 -20.83
N SER A 457 -29.51 4.12 -21.91
CA SER A 457 -30.24 3.33 -22.90
C SER A 457 -29.33 2.25 -23.48
N ASN A 458 -29.86 1.04 -23.67
CA ASN A 458 -29.15 -0.03 -24.37
C ASN A 458 -28.72 0.46 -25.77
N ARG A 459 -27.43 0.34 -26.07
CA ARG A 459 -26.85 0.71 -27.38
C ARG A 459 -26.78 -0.51 -28.28
N ASP A 460 -27.06 -0.34 -29.56
CA ASP A 460 -26.82 -1.39 -30.55
C ASP A 460 -25.35 -1.33 -31.00
N ALA A 461 -24.60 -2.38 -30.69
CA ALA A 461 -23.18 -2.53 -31.02
C ALA A 461 -22.95 -3.44 -32.23
N ASN A 462 -23.99 -3.93 -32.92
CA ASN A 462 -23.81 -4.88 -34.02
C ASN A 462 -22.95 -4.28 -35.16
N SER A 463 -23.34 -3.12 -35.69
CA SER A 463 -22.59 -2.43 -36.76
C SER A 463 -21.16 -2.07 -36.32
N PHE A 464 -21.01 -1.67 -35.06
CA PHE A 464 -19.72 -1.29 -34.48
C PHE A 464 -18.74 -2.47 -34.43
N LEU A 465 -19.18 -3.62 -33.91
CA LEU A 465 -18.33 -4.82 -33.81
C LEU A 465 -17.97 -5.36 -35.20
N ARG A 466 -18.92 -5.36 -36.14
CA ARG A 466 -18.69 -5.81 -37.52
C ARG A 466 -17.65 -4.97 -38.25
N ALA A 467 -17.58 -3.66 -37.98
CA ALA A 467 -16.64 -2.78 -38.64
C ALA A 467 -15.14 -3.14 -38.45
N PHE A 468 -14.80 -3.92 -37.41
CA PHE A 468 -13.43 -4.39 -37.15
C PHE A 468 -13.03 -5.64 -37.93
N VAL A 469 -13.97 -6.26 -38.66
CA VAL A 469 -13.76 -7.54 -39.34
C VAL A 469 -14.39 -7.62 -40.73
N GLU A 470 -15.48 -6.91 -41.00
CA GLU A 470 -16.13 -6.88 -42.31
C GLU A 470 -15.54 -5.77 -43.18
N GLU A 471 -15.19 -6.11 -44.41
CA GLU A 471 -14.79 -5.15 -45.43
C GLU A 471 -16.05 -4.45 -45.97
N GLY A 472 -16.35 -3.26 -45.45
CA GLY A 472 -17.34 -2.36 -46.05
C GLY A 472 -16.71 -1.50 -47.17
N ASP A 473 -17.48 -0.58 -47.75
CA ASP A 473 -17.02 0.36 -48.80
C ASP A 473 -15.76 1.18 -48.42
N ILE A 474 -15.40 1.23 -47.13
CA ILE A 474 -14.34 2.07 -46.55
C ILE A 474 -13.25 1.19 -45.89
N GLY A 475 -13.34 -0.14 -46.03
CA GLY A 475 -12.42 -1.11 -45.41
C GLY A 475 -12.64 -1.32 -43.91
N VAL A 476 -11.81 -2.19 -43.32
CA VAL A 476 -11.84 -2.57 -41.90
C VAL A 476 -11.24 -1.48 -41.02
N ILE A 477 -11.90 -1.13 -39.91
CA ILE A 477 -11.36 -0.16 -38.94
C ILE A 477 -10.31 -0.81 -38.03
N CYS A 478 -9.22 -0.09 -37.76
CA CYS A 478 -8.13 -0.51 -36.85
C CYS A 478 -7.63 -1.95 -37.11
N PRO A 479 -7.00 -2.22 -38.27
CA PRO A 479 -6.57 -3.57 -38.65
C PRO A 479 -5.58 -4.18 -37.65
N CYS A 480 -4.74 -3.35 -37.03
CA CYS A 480 -3.74 -3.73 -36.03
C CYS A 480 -4.30 -4.02 -34.62
N LEU A 481 -5.61 -3.89 -34.40
CA LEU A 481 -6.20 -4.01 -33.07
C LEU A 481 -6.14 -5.46 -32.56
N GLN A 482 -5.49 -5.66 -31.41
CA GLN A 482 -5.28 -6.97 -30.77
C GLN A 482 -5.88 -7.06 -29.36
N TYR A 483 -6.08 -5.93 -28.69
CA TYR A 483 -6.68 -5.84 -27.37
C TYR A 483 -7.95 -5.00 -27.44
N PHE A 484 -9.07 -5.57 -27.00
CA PHE A 484 -10.36 -4.90 -27.03
C PHE A 484 -11.04 -5.04 -25.69
N CYS A 485 -11.45 -3.92 -25.09
CA CYS A 485 -12.27 -3.87 -23.90
C CYS A 485 -13.50 -3.01 -24.18
N PHE A 486 -14.69 -3.56 -23.95
CA PHE A 486 -15.95 -2.82 -24.06
C PHE A 486 -16.76 -2.98 -22.78
N ARG A 487 -16.82 -1.92 -21.98
CA ARG A 487 -17.58 -1.83 -20.73
C ARG A 487 -18.83 -0.99 -20.92
N GLY A 488 -19.97 -1.45 -20.40
CA GLY A 488 -21.23 -0.70 -20.43
C GLY A 488 -22.42 -1.51 -20.95
N LYS A 489 -23.59 -0.87 -21.04
CA LYS A 489 -24.84 -1.49 -21.53
C LYS A 489 -24.90 -1.46 -23.06
N CYS A 490 -24.49 -2.55 -23.70
CA CYS A 490 -24.62 -2.73 -25.15
C CYS A 490 -25.37 -4.03 -25.50
N GLN A 491 -26.01 -4.02 -26.66
CA GLN A 491 -26.71 -5.14 -27.27
C GLN A 491 -26.01 -5.50 -28.57
N PHE A 492 -25.80 -6.80 -28.78
CA PHE A 492 -25.28 -7.36 -30.01
C PHE A 492 -25.80 -8.80 -30.13
N SER A 493 -25.89 -9.31 -31.35
CA SER A 493 -26.31 -10.69 -31.59
C SER A 493 -25.16 -11.68 -31.34
N LEU A 494 -25.49 -12.93 -31.04
CA LEU A 494 -24.53 -14.03 -30.97
C LEU A 494 -23.71 -14.14 -32.26
N GLU A 495 -24.38 -13.97 -33.41
CA GLU A 495 -23.74 -14.07 -34.73
C GLU A 495 -22.70 -12.97 -34.94
N THR A 496 -23.02 -11.74 -34.53
CA THR A 496 -22.05 -10.65 -34.61
C THR A 496 -20.84 -10.88 -33.70
N LEU A 497 -21.04 -11.43 -32.49
CA LEU A 497 -19.92 -11.77 -31.61
C LEU A 497 -19.06 -12.88 -32.21
N ARG A 498 -19.68 -13.94 -32.75
CA ARG A 498 -18.96 -15.04 -33.42
C ARG A 498 -18.10 -14.49 -34.56
N LEU A 499 -18.70 -13.69 -35.43
CA LEU A 499 -18.03 -13.07 -36.56
C LEU A 499 -16.91 -12.12 -36.11
N PHE A 500 -17.09 -11.35 -35.04
CA PHE A 500 -16.05 -10.49 -34.48
C PHE A 500 -14.82 -11.27 -33.97
N LEU A 501 -15.04 -12.39 -33.28
CA LEU A 501 -13.97 -13.22 -32.72
C LEU A 501 -13.24 -14.05 -33.78
N GLU A 502 -13.97 -14.53 -34.78
CA GLU A 502 -13.45 -15.40 -35.84
C GLU A 502 -12.92 -14.62 -37.05
N GLY A 503 -13.41 -13.41 -37.29
CA GLY A 503 -13.07 -12.60 -38.47
C GLY A 503 -11.61 -12.13 -38.53
N LYS A 504 -10.86 -12.22 -37.42
CA LYS A 504 -9.42 -11.99 -37.37
C LYS A 504 -8.57 -13.27 -37.31
N GLN A 505 -9.17 -14.43 -37.63
CA GLN A 505 -8.51 -15.73 -37.63
C GLN A 505 -8.53 -16.34 -39.04
N GLY A 506 -7.51 -17.15 -39.38
CA GLY A 506 -7.45 -17.89 -40.65
C GLY A 506 -7.03 -17.08 -41.88
N GLU A 507 -7.28 -17.62 -43.07
CA GLU A 507 -6.81 -17.05 -44.36
C GLU A 507 -7.37 -15.65 -44.65
N PHE A 508 -8.58 -15.34 -44.16
CA PHE A 508 -9.20 -14.02 -44.30
C PHE A 508 -8.42 -12.91 -43.58
N ALA A 509 -7.83 -13.21 -42.41
CA ALA A 509 -6.99 -12.26 -41.70
C ALA A 509 -5.67 -11.97 -42.44
N ALA A 510 -5.12 -12.98 -43.14
CA ALA A 510 -3.91 -12.83 -43.94
C ALA A 510 -4.14 -11.95 -45.19
N LEU A 511 -5.31 -12.06 -45.82
CA LEU A 511 -5.71 -11.23 -46.96
C LEU A 511 -5.87 -9.75 -46.59
N ASN A 512 -6.42 -9.48 -45.41
CA ASN A 512 -6.73 -8.11 -44.94
C ASN A 512 -5.68 -7.51 -43.99
N ALA A 513 -4.52 -8.16 -43.84
CA ALA A 513 -3.46 -7.79 -42.90
C ALA A 513 -3.96 -7.54 -41.46
N LEU A 514 -5.00 -8.27 -41.04
CA LEU A 514 -5.60 -8.15 -39.71
C LEU A 514 -4.74 -8.91 -38.71
N LEU A 515 -4.37 -8.25 -37.61
CA LEU A 515 -3.67 -8.90 -36.52
C LEU A 515 -4.65 -9.71 -35.66
N PRO A 516 -4.31 -10.94 -35.25
CA PRO A 516 -5.19 -11.77 -34.44
C PRO A 516 -5.39 -11.16 -33.06
N TRP A 517 -6.56 -11.45 -32.47
CA TRP A 517 -6.90 -11.08 -31.11
C TRP A 517 -5.93 -11.71 -30.11
N LYS A 518 -5.33 -10.88 -29.27
CA LYS A 518 -4.59 -11.32 -28.08
C LYS A 518 -5.49 -11.35 -26.86
N ARG A 519 -6.38 -10.37 -26.70
CA ARG A 519 -7.35 -10.33 -25.60
C ARG A 519 -8.63 -9.58 -25.97
N VAL A 520 -9.78 -10.12 -25.53
CA VAL A 520 -11.10 -9.51 -25.71
C VAL A 520 -11.90 -9.55 -24.40
N ASP A 521 -12.27 -8.39 -23.87
CA ASP A 521 -13.13 -8.26 -22.70
C ASP A 521 -14.42 -7.53 -23.12
N ILE A 522 -15.59 -8.17 -23.00
CA ILE A 522 -16.86 -7.60 -23.46
C ILE A 522 -17.97 -7.68 -22.40
N SER A 523 -18.62 -6.55 -22.15
CA SER A 523 -19.77 -6.48 -21.27
C SER A 523 -21.02 -7.06 -21.94
N ILE A 524 -21.68 -8.01 -21.29
CA ILE A 524 -22.97 -8.59 -21.72
C ILE A 524 -24.15 -8.01 -20.92
N LYS A 525 -23.92 -6.95 -20.12
CA LYS A 525 -24.93 -6.31 -19.26
C LYS A 525 -26.19 -5.84 -20.01
N GLY A 526 -26.05 -5.41 -21.27
CA GLY A 526 -27.17 -4.90 -22.07
C GLY A 526 -28.06 -5.99 -22.67
N ILE A 527 -27.65 -7.26 -22.62
CA ILE A 527 -28.36 -8.40 -23.20
C ILE A 527 -29.42 -8.88 -22.20
N LYS A 528 -30.69 -8.58 -22.50
CA LYS A 528 -31.83 -8.89 -21.63
C LYS A 528 -32.34 -10.33 -21.79
N ASP A 529 -32.04 -10.95 -22.92
CA ASP A 529 -32.46 -12.32 -23.23
C ASP A 529 -31.48 -13.30 -22.57
N GLU A 530 -32.00 -14.06 -21.60
CA GLU A 530 -31.24 -15.04 -20.82
C GLU A 530 -30.70 -16.19 -21.68
N GLU A 531 -31.44 -16.61 -22.71
CA GLU A 531 -31.03 -17.69 -23.60
C GLU A 531 -29.86 -17.22 -24.48
N ILE A 532 -29.99 -16.03 -25.08
CA ILE A 532 -28.90 -15.42 -25.86
C ILE A 532 -27.67 -15.19 -25.00
N ARG A 533 -27.86 -14.74 -23.75
CA ARG A 533 -26.76 -14.52 -22.80
C ARG A 533 -26.02 -15.82 -22.49
N GLN A 534 -26.74 -16.92 -22.27
CA GLN A 534 -26.13 -18.23 -22.04
C GLN A 534 -25.38 -18.71 -23.29
N GLN A 535 -25.96 -18.58 -24.48
CA GLN A 535 -25.30 -18.95 -25.73
C GLN A 535 -23.99 -18.16 -25.95
N ILE A 536 -23.94 -16.89 -25.55
CA ILE A 536 -22.72 -16.08 -25.59
C ILE A 536 -21.68 -16.59 -24.61
N LEU A 537 -22.06 -16.93 -23.38
CA LEU A 537 -21.13 -17.50 -22.39
C LEU A 537 -20.57 -18.85 -22.83
N ASP A 538 -21.39 -19.68 -23.48
CA ASP A 538 -20.96 -20.96 -24.05
C ASP A 538 -19.95 -20.75 -25.18
N LEU A 539 -20.20 -19.78 -26.07
CA LEU A 539 -19.25 -19.39 -27.13
C LEU A 539 -17.93 -18.86 -26.54
N VAL A 540 -17.99 -17.99 -25.55
CA VAL A 540 -16.80 -17.46 -24.85
C VAL A 540 -16.00 -18.60 -24.21
N SER A 541 -16.67 -19.55 -23.56
CA SER A 541 -16.04 -20.72 -22.95
C SER A 541 -15.37 -21.61 -24.00
N GLN A 542 -16.03 -21.83 -25.15
CA GLN A 542 -15.47 -22.57 -26.28
C GLN A 542 -14.21 -21.88 -26.83
N LYS A 543 -14.24 -20.56 -27.02
CA LYS A 543 -13.09 -19.80 -27.53
C LYS A 543 -11.94 -19.74 -26.53
N ARG A 544 -12.24 -19.64 -25.24
CA ARG A 544 -11.25 -19.75 -24.16
C ARG A 544 -10.56 -21.11 -24.16
N ALA A 545 -11.33 -22.20 -24.33
CA ALA A 545 -10.78 -23.55 -24.46
C ALA A 545 -9.91 -23.72 -25.74
N ALA A 546 -10.21 -22.97 -26.80
CA ALA A 546 -9.41 -22.92 -28.01
C ALA A 546 -8.15 -22.01 -27.90
N GLY A 547 -7.87 -21.43 -26.72
CA GLY A 547 -6.66 -20.67 -26.44
C GLY A 547 -6.76 -19.16 -26.62
N LEU A 548 -7.95 -18.61 -26.90
CA LEU A 548 -8.17 -17.16 -26.94
C LEU A 548 -8.36 -16.59 -25.53
N ASP A 549 -7.64 -15.54 -25.15
CA ASP A 549 -7.88 -14.82 -23.90
C ASP A 549 -9.13 -13.93 -24.06
N ILE A 550 -10.29 -14.47 -23.67
CA ILE A 550 -11.57 -13.78 -23.79
C ILE A 550 -12.36 -13.85 -22.48
N ASP A 551 -12.99 -12.75 -22.11
CA ASP A 551 -13.90 -12.66 -20.96
C ASP A 551 -15.20 -11.91 -21.28
N ALA A 552 -16.30 -12.37 -20.68
CA ALA A 552 -17.61 -11.75 -20.79
C ALA A 552 -18.23 -11.60 -19.39
N PHE A 553 -18.66 -10.39 -19.05
CA PHE A 553 -19.05 -10.03 -17.67
C PHE A 553 -20.32 -9.17 -17.60
N ILE A 554 -21.04 -9.21 -16.47
CA ILE A 554 -22.34 -8.52 -16.28
C ILE A 554 -22.23 -7.23 -15.44
N GLU A 555 -21.36 -7.14 -14.43
CA GLU A 555 -20.84 -5.89 -13.80
C GLU A 555 -19.99 -6.28 -12.58
N GLY A 556 -19.05 -5.43 -12.13
CA GLY A 556 -18.35 -5.58 -10.84
C GLY A 556 -17.40 -6.78 -10.68
N GLU A 557 -17.47 -7.77 -11.58
CA GLU A 557 -16.69 -9.01 -11.53
C GLU A 557 -15.54 -9.05 -12.56
N SER A 558 -15.08 -7.91 -13.08
CA SER A 558 -13.77 -7.95 -13.77
C SER A 558 -12.71 -8.27 -12.71
N ARG A 559 -12.36 -9.55 -12.57
CA ARG A 559 -11.31 -10.03 -11.65
C ARG A 559 -9.92 -9.49 -12.02
N ARG A 560 -9.79 -8.79 -13.15
CA ARG A 560 -8.52 -8.37 -13.72
C ARG A 560 -8.56 -6.86 -14.02
N ARG A 561 -7.95 -6.06 -13.14
CA ARG A 561 -7.63 -4.64 -13.42
C ARG A 561 -6.88 -4.53 -14.77
N ASP A 562 -7.06 -3.43 -15.49
CA ASP A 562 -6.52 -3.18 -16.84
C ASP A 562 -4.98 -2.99 -16.87
N HIS A 563 -4.21 -3.95 -16.34
CA HIS A 563 -2.75 -3.86 -16.21
C HIS A 563 -2.03 -3.61 -17.56
N HIS A 564 -2.68 -3.90 -18.70
CA HIS A 564 -2.08 -3.70 -20.03
C HIS A 564 -2.23 -2.27 -20.59
N LEU A 565 -3.12 -1.45 -20.03
CA LEU A 565 -3.26 -0.04 -20.40
C LEU A 565 -2.29 0.86 -19.63
N TYR A 566 -1.80 0.40 -18.47
CA TYR A 566 -0.93 1.16 -17.55
C TYR A 566 0.56 0.80 -17.61
N LEU A 567 0.96 -0.17 -18.45
CA LEU A 567 2.36 -0.56 -18.68
C LEU A 567 2.86 -0.17 -20.07
#